data_AF-A0A9P4XZ17-F1
#
_entry.id   AF-A0A9P4XZ17-F1
#
_cell.length_a   1.000
_cell.length_b   1.000
_cell.length_c   1.000
_cell.angle_alpha   90.00
_cell.angle_beta   90.00
_cell.angle_gamma   90.00
#
_symmetry.space_group_name_H-M   'P 1'
#
loop_
_entity.id
_entity.type
_entity.pdbx_description
1 polymer ?
#
loop_
_entity_poly.entity_id
_entity_poly.type
_entity_poly.pdbx_seq_one_letter_code
_entity_poly.pdbx_strand_id
1 'polypeptide(L)'
;MSAQQAVQESSCQCGQQSPALAAFNTVPTGGGHTPAGPWVAPEVWGSSQEKPFNDKADVWALAVSWIYAFRADYTPQQPGTLDDDPLQPAKVDRRPEHGLLCGVVKQILLEDRITQPFCHLLLSMLSWDSAARPSAAEALCHLAWEPLRIRKELEREDRIRTPSEGAKKVRLLSPEDL
;
A
#
# COMPACT_ATOMS: atom_id res chain seq x y z
N MET A 1 57.15 -36.27 9.31
CA MET A 1 57.75 -35.70 10.54
C MET A 1 57.08 -34.35 10.78
N SER A 2 56.54 -34.16 12.00
CA SER A 2 55.93 -32.93 12.58
C SER A 2 54.60 -32.45 11.95
N ALA A 3 53.41 -32.47 12.56
CA ALA A 3 52.88 -32.19 13.92
C ALA A 3 52.40 -30.73 14.13
N GLN A 4 51.30 -30.61 14.91
CA GLN A 4 50.57 -29.41 15.41
C GLN A 4 49.43 -28.92 14.48
N GLN A 5 48.14 -29.20 14.70
CA GLN A 5 47.24 -29.10 15.87
C GLN A 5 46.86 -27.65 16.21
N ALA A 6 45.61 -27.28 15.94
CA ALA A 6 44.86 -26.27 16.70
C ALA A 6 43.35 -26.45 16.44
N VAL A 7 42.71 -27.06 17.43
CA VAL A 7 41.26 -27.06 17.65
C VAL A 7 40.91 -25.68 18.20
N GLN A 8 39.85 -25.05 17.69
CA GLN A 8 39.27 -23.88 18.33
C GLN A 8 37.75 -24.04 18.38
N GLU A 9 37.27 -24.39 19.57
CA GLU A 9 35.88 -24.34 20.01
C GLU A 9 35.46 -22.88 20.29
N SER A 10 34.15 -22.65 20.30
CA SER A 10 33.39 -21.52 20.86
C SER A 10 32.60 -20.76 19.80
N SER A 11 31.34 -20.36 20.00
CA SER A 11 30.38 -20.56 21.08
C SER A 11 29.05 -20.10 20.50
N CYS A 12 27.96 -20.81 20.79
CA CYS A 12 26.62 -20.31 20.58
C CYS A 12 26.42 -19.07 21.45
N GLN A 13 25.98 -17.95 20.86
CA GLN A 13 25.28 -16.90 21.60
C GLN A 13 24.02 -16.47 20.83
N CYS A 14 22.90 -16.88 21.42
CA CYS A 14 21.58 -16.34 21.22
C CYS A 14 21.48 -14.96 21.90
N GLY A 15 20.81 -14.00 21.26
CA GLY A 15 20.52 -12.66 21.79
C GLY A 15 20.28 -11.70 20.63
N GLN A 16 19.11 -11.70 20.01
CA GLN A 16 18.01 -10.79 20.36
C GLN A 16 18.50 -9.41 20.83
N GLN A 17 18.46 -8.44 19.90
CA GLN A 17 17.84 -7.13 20.14
C GLN A 17 17.69 -6.38 18.82
N SER A 18 16.44 -6.29 18.37
CA SER A 18 15.97 -5.31 17.39
C SER A 18 16.27 -3.90 17.89
N PRO A 19 16.74 -2.96 17.05
CA PRO A 19 16.57 -1.55 17.35
C PRO A 19 15.09 -1.21 17.13
N ALA A 20 14.34 -1.26 18.24
CA ALA A 20 13.00 -0.73 18.33
C ALA A 20 13.01 0.75 17.95
N LEU A 21 12.13 1.09 16.99
CA LEU A 21 11.18 2.20 17.08
C LEU A 21 11.43 3.17 18.24
N ALA A 22 12.30 4.15 18.03
CA ALA A 22 12.46 5.28 18.94
C ALA A 22 12.75 6.56 18.13
N ALA A 23 11.78 6.96 17.29
CA ALA A 23 11.67 8.32 16.77
C ALA A 23 10.24 8.61 16.26
N PHE A 24 9.22 8.16 16.99
CA PHE A 24 7.86 8.69 16.85
C PHE A 24 7.48 9.28 18.21
N ASN A 25 7.92 10.52 18.46
CA ASN A 25 7.27 11.48 19.35
C ASN A 25 8.17 12.71 19.50
N THR A 26 8.22 13.51 18.45
CA THR A 26 8.39 14.95 18.61
C THR A 26 7.24 15.56 17.85
N VAL A 27 6.15 15.89 18.54
CA VAL A 27 5.11 16.78 18.00
C VAL A 27 5.66 18.19 18.11
N PRO A 28 6.00 18.87 16.99
CA PRO A 28 6.25 20.28 17.04
C PRO A 28 4.88 20.96 17.13
N THR A 29 4.54 21.47 18.30
CA THR A 29 3.49 22.49 18.48
C THR A 29 4.00 23.80 17.89
N GLY A 30 4.06 23.85 16.56
CA GLY A 30 4.29 25.06 15.78
C GLY A 30 3.34 24.98 14.59
N GLY A 31 2.46 25.98 14.45
CA GLY A 31 1.50 26.09 13.35
C GLY A 31 2.16 26.36 12.00
N GLY A 32 3.09 25.50 11.60
CA GLY A 32 3.63 25.44 10.25
C GLY A 32 2.70 24.63 9.37
N HIS A 33 2.21 25.23 8.29
CA HIS A 33 1.64 24.49 7.17
C HIS A 33 2.69 23.50 6.66
N THR A 34 2.68 22.26 7.13
CA THR A 34 3.41 21.19 6.47
C THR A 34 2.83 21.05 5.06
N PRO A 35 3.66 21.11 4.00
CA PRO A 35 3.17 20.90 2.65
C PRO A 35 2.49 19.54 2.60
N ALA A 36 1.19 19.54 2.29
CA ALA A 36 0.39 18.33 2.26
C ALA A 36 1.08 17.29 1.35
N GLY A 37 1.21 16.03 1.77
CA GLY A 37 1.85 15.01 0.91
C GLY A 37 1.04 14.72 -0.36
N PRO A 38 1.59 13.96 -1.32
CA PRO A 38 0.86 13.55 -2.53
C PRO A 38 -0.38 12.69 -2.22
N TRP A 39 -0.45 12.09 -1.02
CA TRP A 39 -1.62 11.36 -0.53
C TRP A 39 -2.82 12.25 -0.21
N VAL A 40 -2.63 13.56 -0.04
CA VAL A 40 -3.73 14.45 0.26
C VAL A 40 -4.42 14.83 -1.05
N ALA A 41 -5.73 14.64 -1.12
CA ALA A 41 -6.53 14.90 -2.31
C ALA A 41 -6.69 16.42 -2.57
N PRO A 42 -6.92 16.85 -3.83
CA PRO A 42 -6.89 18.26 -4.21
C PRO A 42 -7.93 19.15 -3.52
N GLU A 43 -9.09 18.60 -3.19
CA GLU A 43 -10.17 19.27 -2.46
C GLU A 43 -9.85 19.50 -0.98
N VAL A 44 -8.90 18.74 -0.41
CA VAL A 44 -8.53 18.80 1.00
C VAL A 44 -7.48 19.89 1.27
N TRP A 45 -6.66 20.26 0.29
CA TRP A 45 -5.57 21.22 0.46
C TRP A 45 -6.03 22.63 0.85
N GLY A 46 -7.24 23.01 0.44
CA GLY A 46 -7.80 24.35 0.68
C GLY A 46 -9.09 24.34 1.48
N SER A 47 -9.51 23.20 2.01
CA SER A 47 -10.76 23.12 2.76
C SER A 47 -10.57 23.76 4.14
N SER A 48 -11.22 24.91 4.36
CA SER A 48 -11.59 25.36 5.70
C SER A 48 -12.51 24.31 6.33
N GLN A 49 -12.52 24.20 7.66
CA GLN A 49 -13.32 23.23 8.45
C GLN A 49 -14.82 23.16 8.06
N GLU A 50 -15.33 24.14 7.32
CA GLU A 50 -16.72 24.25 6.90
C GLU A 50 -17.15 23.29 5.78
N LYS A 51 -16.22 22.69 5.01
CA LYS A 51 -16.56 21.74 3.95
C LYS A 51 -16.16 20.32 4.35
N PRO A 52 -17.11 19.39 4.56
CA PRO A 52 -16.80 18.06 5.05
C PRO A 52 -15.98 17.28 4.03
N PHE A 53 -14.96 16.58 4.54
CA PHE A 53 -14.15 15.62 3.81
C PHE A 53 -15.05 14.60 3.11
N ASN A 54 -14.76 14.33 1.84
CA ASN A 54 -15.46 13.31 1.06
C ASN A 54 -14.74 11.96 1.23
N ASP A 55 -15.48 10.86 1.32
CA ASP A 55 -14.93 9.49 1.41
C ASP A 55 -14.03 9.14 0.21
N LYS A 56 -14.24 9.83 -0.92
CA LYS A 56 -13.41 9.76 -2.13
C LYS A 56 -12.00 10.32 -1.96
N ALA A 57 -11.70 11.06 -0.89
CA ALA A 57 -10.32 11.48 -0.58
C ALA A 57 -9.45 10.27 -0.21
N ASP A 58 -10.00 9.28 0.50
CA ASP A 58 -9.27 8.05 0.82
C ASP A 58 -9.02 7.20 -0.44
N VAL A 59 -9.93 7.26 -1.41
CA VAL A 59 -9.75 6.62 -2.73
C VAL A 59 -8.56 7.22 -3.47
N TRP A 60 -8.36 8.54 -3.40
CA TRP A 60 -7.16 9.18 -3.95
C TRP A 60 -5.89 8.68 -3.23
N ALA A 61 -5.87 8.72 -1.90
CA ALA A 61 -4.73 8.26 -1.10
C ALA A 61 -4.40 6.79 -1.37
N LEU A 62 -5.41 5.96 -1.60
CA LEU A 62 -5.25 4.55 -1.96
C LEU A 62 -4.59 4.39 -3.33
N ALA A 63 -5.00 5.17 -4.35
CA ALA A 63 -4.37 5.12 -5.68
C ALA A 63 -2.90 5.56 -5.62
N VAL A 64 -2.61 6.61 -4.86
CA VAL A 64 -1.22 7.03 -4.59
C VAL A 64 -0.46 5.89 -3.94
N SER A 65 -1.01 5.26 -2.90
CA SER A 65 -0.34 4.13 -2.24
C SER A 65 -0.01 2.97 -3.20
N TRP A 66 -0.89 2.67 -4.16
CA TRP A 66 -0.60 1.68 -5.20
C TRP A 66 0.56 2.08 -6.10
N ILE A 67 0.67 3.35 -6.51
CA ILE A 67 1.82 3.83 -7.30
C ILE A 67 3.14 3.46 -6.62
N TYR A 68 3.24 3.68 -5.30
CA TYR A 68 4.42 3.37 -4.51
C TYR A 68 4.65 1.87 -4.34
N ALA A 69 3.57 1.08 -4.25
CA ALA A 69 3.68 -0.37 -4.20
C ALA A 69 4.28 -0.95 -5.50
N PHE A 70 3.99 -0.34 -6.66
CA PHE A 70 4.52 -0.79 -7.96
C PHE A 70 5.85 -0.14 -8.34
N ARG A 71 6.21 1.00 -7.75
CA ARG A 71 7.49 1.69 -7.92
C ARG A 71 8.14 1.99 -6.58
N ALA A 72 8.87 1.02 -6.06
CA ALA A 72 9.72 1.21 -4.89
C ALA A 72 10.81 2.29 -5.10
N ASP A 73 11.14 2.60 -6.36
CA ASP A 73 12.08 3.64 -6.77
C ASP A 73 11.44 5.04 -6.88
N TYR A 74 10.11 5.14 -6.82
CA TYR A 74 9.41 6.42 -6.86
C TYR A 74 9.39 7.05 -5.47
N THR A 75 10.35 7.94 -5.20
CA THR A 75 10.25 8.90 -4.11
C THR A 75 9.70 10.22 -4.65
N PRO A 76 8.65 10.80 -4.05
CA PRO A 76 8.19 12.12 -4.43
C PRO A 76 9.33 13.04 -4.02
N GLN A 77 9.95 13.70 -4.99
CA GLN A 77 10.81 14.82 -4.63
C GLN A 77 9.88 15.82 -3.95
N GLN A 78 10.06 16.02 -2.64
CA GLN A 78 9.42 17.16 -2.00
C GLN A 78 9.93 18.39 -2.76
N PRO A 79 9.02 19.27 -3.23
CA PRO A 79 9.46 20.55 -3.76
C PRO A 79 10.36 21.17 -2.71
N GLY A 80 11.59 21.48 -3.12
CA GLY A 80 12.68 21.80 -2.21
C GLY A 80 12.22 22.81 -1.17
N THR A 81 12.61 22.59 0.08
CA THR A 81 12.78 23.66 1.07
C THR A 81 13.85 24.62 0.53
N LEU A 82 13.50 25.38 -0.50
CA LEU A 82 14.21 26.58 -0.88
C LEU A 82 13.59 27.70 -0.05
N ASP A 83 14.47 28.50 0.53
CA ASP A 83 14.23 29.58 1.48
C ASP A 83 13.26 30.65 0.95
N ASP A 84 11.98 30.32 0.79
CA ASP A 84 10.94 31.26 0.42
C ASP A 84 10.38 31.92 1.68
N ASP A 85 10.57 33.24 1.70
CA ASP A 85 10.00 34.28 2.54
C ASP A 85 8.81 33.84 3.43
N PRO A 86 8.89 33.95 4.79
CA PRO A 86 7.85 33.50 5.72
C PRO A 86 6.49 34.21 5.60
N LEU A 87 6.33 35.16 4.68
CA LEU A 87 5.21 36.11 4.67
C LEU A 87 4.14 35.86 3.60
N GLN A 88 4.25 34.84 2.75
CA GLN A 88 3.18 34.53 1.80
C GLN A 88 2.82 33.03 1.74
N PRO A 89 1.58 32.64 2.12
CA PRO A 89 1.06 31.33 1.77
C PRO A 89 0.76 31.33 0.27
N ALA A 90 1.77 31.10 -0.56
CA ALA A 90 1.58 30.87 -1.98
C ALA A 90 0.65 29.67 -2.14
N LYS A 91 -0.48 29.87 -2.81
CA LYS A 91 -1.35 28.77 -3.24
C LYS A 91 -0.56 27.93 -4.24
N VAL A 92 0.10 26.88 -3.76
CA VAL A 92 0.86 25.96 -4.61
C VAL A 92 -0.11 25.29 -5.59
N ASP A 93 0.04 25.59 -6.88
CA ASP A 93 -0.69 24.87 -7.93
C ASP A 93 -0.08 23.47 -8.08
N ARG A 94 -0.86 22.45 -7.74
CA ARG A 94 -0.44 21.04 -7.78
C ARG A 94 -0.96 20.29 -9.00
N ARG A 95 -1.57 20.99 -9.97
CA ARG A 95 -1.88 20.39 -11.28
C ARG A 95 -0.66 19.75 -11.94
N PRO A 96 0.57 20.31 -11.84
CA PRO A 96 1.76 19.62 -12.35
C PRO A 96 2.03 18.29 -11.64
N GLU A 97 1.91 18.23 -10.31
CA GLU A 97 2.09 17.01 -9.51
C GLU A 97 1.06 15.93 -9.88
N HIS A 98 -0.20 16.33 -10.09
CA HIS A 98 -1.24 15.42 -10.56
C HIS A 98 -0.92 14.85 -11.95
N GLY A 99 -0.45 15.68 -12.86
CA GLY A 99 0.03 15.25 -14.17
C GLY A 99 1.18 14.22 -14.07
N LEU A 100 2.11 14.43 -13.14
CA LEU A 100 3.19 13.49 -12.85
C LEU A 100 2.64 12.15 -12.34
N LEU A 101 1.71 12.15 -11.37
CA LEU A 101 1.09 10.91 -10.87
C LEU A 101 0.42 10.12 -12.00
N CYS A 102 -0.34 10.80 -12.87
CA CYS A 102 -0.98 10.18 -14.02
C CYS A 102 0.05 9.63 -15.02
N GLY A 103 1.15 10.35 -15.23
CA GLY A 103 2.28 9.89 -16.05
C GLY A 103 2.93 8.64 -15.49
N VAL A 104 3.15 8.57 -14.18
CA VAL A 104 3.73 7.41 -13.50
C VAL A 104 2.83 6.19 -13.64
N VAL A 105 1.50 6.34 -13.46
CA VAL A 105 0.56 5.21 -13.68
C VAL A 105 0.66 4.65 -15.10
N LYS A 106 0.74 5.53 -16.11
CA LYS A 106 0.92 5.11 -17.51
C LYS A 106 2.28 4.44 -17.72
N GLN A 107 3.33 4.91 -17.07
CA GLN A 107 4.64 4.27 -17.13
C GLN A 107 4.62 2.87 -16.51
N ILE A 108 3.97 2.68 -15.36
CA ILE A 108 3.81 1.36 -14.72
C ILE A 108 3.10 0.38 -15.66
N LEU A 109 2.12 0.85 -16.42
CA LEU A 109 1.47 0.05 -17.47
C LEU A 109 2.44 -0.29 -18.62
N LEU A 110 3.23 0.67 -19.11
CA LEU A 110 4.20 0.44 -20.17
C LEU A 110 5.32 -0.54 -19.76
N GLU A 111 5.60 -0.64 -18.47
CA GLU A 111 6.53 -1.61 -17.89
C GLU A 111 5.88 -2.98 -17.59
N ASP A 112 4.64 -3.21 -18.04
CA ASP A 112 3.85 -4.44 -17.85
C ASP A 112 3.70 -4.88 -16.38
N ARG A 113 3.85 -3.95 -15.41
CA ARG A 113 3.69 -4.25 -13.98
C ARG A 113 2.24 -4.30 -13.52
N ILE A 114 1.34 -3.70 -14.30
CA ILE A 114 -0.10 -3.69 -14.05
C ILE A 114 -0.87 -3.97 -15.34
N THR A 115 -2.10 -4.46 -15.20
CA THR A 115 -2.99 -4.68 -16.34
C THR A 115 -3.63 -3.37 -16.80
N GLN A 116 -4.05 -3.31 -18.07
CA GLN A 116 -4.75 -2.14 -18.62
C GLN A 116 -6.03 -1.77 -17.83
N PRO A 117 -6.91 -2.73 -17.43
CA PRO A 117 -8.05 -2.41 -16.58
C PRO A 117 -7.66 -1.80 -15.23
N PHE A 118 -6.56 -2.26 -14.62
CA PHE A 118 -6.09 -1.71 -13.35
C PHE A 118 -5.50 -0.30 -13.52
N CYS A 119 -4.79 -0.05 -14.62
CA CYS A 119 -4.33 1.29 -14.99
C CYS A 119 -5.52 2.27 -15.14
N HIS A 120 -6.58 1.88 -15.86
CA HIS A 120 -7.78 2.72 -16.00
C HIS A 120 -8.45 3.01 -14.65
N LEU A 121 -8.49 2.03 -13.74
CA LEU A 121 -9.00 2.22 -12.38
C LEU A 121 -8.14 3.22 -11.60
N LEU A 122 -6.82 3.09 -11.61
CA LEU A 122 -5.94 4.02 -10.91
C LEU A 122 -6.09 5.45 -11.43
N LEU A 123 -6.21 5.63 -12.75
CA LEU A 123 -6.43 6.94 -13.35
C LEU A 123 -7.79 7.56 -12.95
N SER A 124 -8.85 6.75 -12.82
CA SER A 124 -10.16 7.25 -12.36
C SER A 124 -10.15 7.59 -10.87
N MET A 125 -9.46 6.79 -10.04
CA MET A 125 -9.23 7.08 -8.62
C MET A 125 -8.37 8.34 -8.40
N LEU A 126 -7.51 8.69 -9.37
CA LEU A 126 -6.72 9.93 -9.38
C LEU A 126 -7.43 11.07 -10.11
N SER A 127 -8.75 11.02 -10.30
CA SER A 127 -9.45 12.15 -10.90
C SER A 127 -9.37 13.39 -9.99
N TRP A 128 -8.97 14.52 -10.57
CA TRP A 128 -8.87 15.79 -9.86
C TRP A 128 -10.22 16.22 -9.26
N ASP A 129 -11.29 16.05 -10.04
CA ASP A 129 -12.65 16.27 -9.56
C ASP A 129 -13.11 15.10 -8.69
N SER A 130 -13.44 15.40 -7.43
CA SER A 130 -13.99 14.43 -6.49
C SER A 130 -15.29 13.78 -6.97
N ALA A 131 -16.13 14.49 -7.73
CA ALA A 131 -17.38 13.92 -8.22
C ALA A 131 -17.13 12.81 -9.24
N ALA A 132 -16.10 12.97 -10.08
CA ALA A 132 -15.69 12.01 -11.10
C ALA A 132 -14.88 10.82 -10.54
N ARG A 133 -14.39 10.89 -9.30
CA ARG A 133 -13.75 9.74 -8.64
C ARG A 133 -14.78 8.65 -8.32
N PRO A 134 -14.43 7.36 -8.45
CA PRO A 134 -15.28 6.29 -7.94
C PRO A 134 -15.32 6.33 -6.40
N SER A 135 -16.44 5.90 -5.84
CA SER A 135 -16.51 5.48 -4.43
C SER A 135 -15.72 4.19 -4.21
N ALA A 136 -15.45 3.86 -2.95
CA ALA A 136 -14.77 2.59 -2.61
C ALA A 136 -15.57 1.37 -3.12
N ALA A 137 -16.89 1.39 -3.03
CA ALA A 137 -17.75 0.32 -3.52
C ALA A 137 -17.64 0.17 -5.05
N GLU A 138 -17.69 1.27 -5.80
CA GLU A 138 -17.53 1.25 -7.25
C GLU A 138 -16.14 0.76 -7.66
N ALA A 139 -15.10 1.19 -6.96
CA ALA A 139 -13.73 0.75 -7.20
C ALA A 139 -13.57 -0.78 -6.99
N LEU A 140 -14.19 -1.34 -5.94
CA LEU A 140 -14.16 -2.78 -5.66
C LEU A 140 -14.97 -3.62 -6.67
N CYS A 141 -15.97 -3.02 -7.30
CA CYS A 141 -16.75 -3.65 -8.36
C CYS A 141 -16.05 -3.63 -9.73
N HIS A 142 -14.93 -2.91 -9.88
CA HIS A 142 -14.24 -2.72 -11.15
C HIS A 142 -13.71 -4.02 -11.77
N LEU A 143 -13.69 -4.09 -13.10
CA LEU A 143 -13.19 -5.21 -13.91
C LEU A 143 -11.72 -5.56 -13.66
N ALA A 144 -10.96 -4.64 -13.08
CA ALA A 144 -9.55 -4.84 -12.75
C ALA A 144 -9.32 -5.99 -11.76
N TRP A 145 -10.35 -6.35 -10.98
CA TRP A 145 -10.29 -7.42 -10.00
C TRP A 145 -10.65 -8.81 -10.55
N GLU A 146 -11.08 -8.90 -11.82
CA GLU A 146 -11.55 -10.15 -12.42
C GLU A 146 -10.50 -11.28 -12.37
N PRO A 147 -9.20 -11.03 -12.68
CA PRO A 147 -8.18 -12.08 -12.55
C PRO A 147 -8.07 -12.64 -11.12
N LEU A 148 -8.26 -11.80 -10.10
CA LEU A 148 -8.22 -12.22 -8.70
C LEU A 148 -9.46 -13.01 -8.30
N ARG A 149 -10.64 -12.66 -8.85
CA ARG A 149 -11.89 -13.41 -8.64
C ARG A 149 -11.81 -14.81 -9.23
N ILE A 150 -11.34 -14.93 -10.48
CA ILE A 150 -11.14 -16.21 -11.16
C ILE A 150 -10.16 -17.08 -10.37
N ARG A 151 -9.01 -16.53 -9.98
CA ARG A 151 -8.01 -17.26 -9.18
C ARG A 151 -8.58 -17.77 -7.87
N LYS A 152 -9.33 -16.93 -7.14
CA LYS A 152 -9.94 -17.30 -5.86
C LYS A 152 -10.98 -18.42 -6.02
N GLU A 153 -11.71 -18.45 -7.12
CA GLU A 153 -12.68 -19.51 -7.39
C GLU A 153 -11.97 -20.84 -7.69
N LEU A 154 -10.92 -20.81 -8.51
CA LEU A 154 -10.11 -22.00 -8.79
C LEU A 154 -9.49 -22.59 -7.50
N GLU A 155 -8.96 -21.73 -6.63
CA GLU A 155 -8.41 -22.13 -5.33
C GLU A 155 -9.49 -22.74 -4.39
N ARG A 156 -10.77 -22.37 -4.53
CA ARG A 156 -11.86 -23.01 -3.78
C ARG A 156 -12.22 -24.37 -4.36
N GLU A 157 -12.30 -24.50 -5.69
CA GLU A 157 -12.59 -25.78 -6.34
C GLU A 157 -11.54 -26.83 -6.00
N ASP A 158 -10.26 -26.47 -6.02
CA ASP A 158 -9.15 -27.38 -5.66
C ASP A 158 -9.25 -27.87 -4.21
N ARG A 159 -9.68 -27.02 -3.28
CA ARG A 159 -9.91 -27.40 -1.87
C ARG A 159 -11.08 -28.36 -1.70
N ILE A 160 -12.09 -28.29 -2.56
CA ILE A 160 -13.25 -29.21 -2.51
C ILE A 160 -12.87 -30.56 -3.13
N ARG A 161 -12.06 -30.55 -4.21
CA ARG A 161 -11.63 -31.77 -4.91
C ARG A 161 -10.54 -32.56 -4.19
N THR A 162 -9.77 -31.91 -3.31
CA THR A 162 -8.84 -32.57 -2.41
C THR A 162 -9.49 -32.70 -1.02
N PRO A 163 -10.29 -33.75 -0.75
CA PRO A 163 -10.66 -34.05 0.63
C PRO A 163 -9.35 -34.28 1.37
N SER A 164 -9.06 -33.40 2.32
CA SER A 164 -7.92 -33.52 3.23
C SER A 164 -7.80 -34.97 3.68
N GLU A 165 -6.75 -35.67 3.22
CA GLU A 165 -6.42 -37.06 3.57
C GLU A 165 -6.15 -37.26 5.08
N GLY A 166 -6.41 -36.24 5.91
CA GLY A 166 -6.28 -36.28 7.36
C GLY A 166 -7.59 -36.43 8.13
N ALA A 167 -8.74 -36.69 7.50
CA ALA A 167 -9.97 -37.03 8.22
C ALA A 167 -9.82 -38.41 8.88
N LYS A 168 -9.23 -38.40 10.09
CA LYS A 168 -9.12 -39.55 10.98
C LYS A 168 -10.48 -40.22 11.12
N LYS A 169 -10.65 -41.36 10.44
CA LYS A 169 -11.75 -42.31 10.69
C LYS A 169 -11.59 -42.79 12.13
N VAL A 170 -12.31 -42.15 13.05
CA VAL A 170 -12.54 -42.68 14.39
C VAL A 170 -13.36 -43.96 14.21
N ARG A 171 -12.70 -45.12 14.35
CA ARG A 171 -13.38 -46.40 14.50
C ARG A 171 -14.20 -46.32 15.79
N LEU A 172 -15.51 -46.16 15.66
CA LEU A 172 -16.44 -46.49 16.73
C LEU A 172 -16.32 -48.00 16.95
N LEU A 173 -15.71 -48.39 18.07
CA LEU A 173 -15.79 -49.76 18.57
C LEU A 173 -17.24 -49.96 19.03
N SER A 174 -17.98 -50.84 18.35
CA SER A 174 -19.26 -51.35 18.87
C SER A 174 -19.00 -52.07 20.19
N PRO A 175 -19.78 -51.79 21.25
CA PRO A 175 -19.73 -52.56 22.48
C PRO A 175 -20.64 -53.77 22.33
N GLU A 176 -20.06 -54.93 22.05
CA GLU A 176 -20.71 -56.21 22.29
C GLU A 176 -19.79 -57.08 23.17
N ASP A 177 -20.44 -57.80 24.09
CA ASP A 177 -19.95 -58.85 24.98
C ASP A 177 -19.47 -58.44 26.38
N LEU A 178 -20.46 -58.27 27.28
CA LEU A 178 -20.37 -58.62 28.70
C LEU A 178 -21.71 -59.19 29.20
#